data_AF-A0A6N6S807-F1
#
_entry.id   AF-A0A6N6S807-F1
#
_cell.length_a   1.000
_cell.length_b   1.000
_cell.length_c   1.000
_cell.angle_alpha   90.00
_cell.angle_beta   90.00
_cell.angle_gamma   90.00
#
_symmetry.space_group_name_H-M   'P 1'
#
loop_
_entity.id
_entity.type
_entity.pdbx_description
1 polymer ?
#
loop_
_entity_poly.entity_id
_entity_poly.type
_entity_poly.pdbx_seq_one_letter_code
_entity_poly.pdbx_strand_id
1 'polypeptide(L)'
;MKQYVVMVLIILGLTTIFAGCAGTYEKLPDVQTEHLGVINKKIHELERGLSNLNNAVQDMGKRVDVLSQKTNDADSHYLNLLNSLNGLSFNVEQKNSSFENILAETQKTVKGIEKKMDEIEKTKIDLQNQLITLQSQRPRLTGTKIEQPKESMKEAKEMIEQGREMLKEANGEKKAAEDQKIKAIAAGHEKEALQKLLDEALMLYREGNYKGAVGKWEEVLIIDPENLEAKFNIEIANEKIKSISEN
;
A
#
# COMPACT_ATOMS: atom_id res chain seq x y z
N MET A 1 -18.36 -32.94 -67.70
CA MET A 1 -18.91 -34.31 -67.61
C MET A 1 -18.24 -35.35 -68.53
N LYS A 2 -17.10 -35.08 -69.19
CA LYS A 2 -16.39 -36.08 -70.01
C LYS A 2 -15.16 -36.73 -69.34
N GLN A 3 -14.65 -36.16 -68.25
CA GLN A 3 -13.45 -36.70 -67.56
C GLN A 3 -13.77 -37.77 -66.50
N TYR A 4 -14.97 -37.78 -65.93
CA TYR A 4 -15.37 -38.79 -64.93
C TYR A 4 -15.83 -40.12 -65.54
N VAL A 5 -16.25 -40.15 -66.81
CA VAL A 5 -16.69 -41.38 -67.49
C VAL A 5 -15.50 -42.27 -67.88
N VAL A 6 -14.34 -41.67 -68.19
CA VAL A 6 -13.11 -42.41 -68.54
C VAL A 6 -12.47 -43.07 -67.31
N MET A 7 -12.55 -42.44 -66.13
CA MET A 7 -12.01 -42.99 -64.89
C MET A 7 -12.83 -44.16 -64.32
N VAL A 8 -14.16 -44.17 -64.52
CA VAL A 8 -15.02 -45.28 -64.06
C VAL A 8 -14.87 -46.53 -64.93
N LEU A 9 -14.53 -46.39 -66.23
CA LEU A 9 -14.29 -47.52 -67.13
C LEU A 9 -12.95 -48.23 -66.87
N ILE A 10 -11.95 -47.54 -66.31
CA ILE A 10 -10.66 -48.15 -65.94
C ILE A 10 -10.79 -49.01 -64.67
N ILE A 11 -11.71 -48.66 -63.77
CA ILE A 11 -11.93 -49.39 -62.52
C ILE A 11 -12.78 -50.67 -62.73
N LEU A 12 -13.58 -50.74 -63.81
CA LEU A 12 -14.37 -51.93 -64.17
C LEU A 12 -13.67 -52.88 -65.16
N GLY A 13 -12.51 -52.52 -65.70
CA GLY A 13 -11.75 -53.34 -66.66
C GLY A 13 -10.65 -54.23 -66.05
N LEU A 14 -10.40 -54.14 -64.74
CA LEU A 14 -9.28 -54.84 -64.08
C LEU A 14 -9.70 -56.03 -63.19
N THR A 15 -10.96 -56.49 -63.28
CA THR A 15 -11.46 -57.63 -62.50
C THR A 15 -11.63 -58.92 -63.31
N THR A 16 -11.15 -59.00 -64.54
CA THR A 16 -11.32 -60.21 -65.39
C THR A 16 -10.05 -60.71 -66.07
N ILE A 17 -8.94 -60.86 -65.34
CA ILE A 17 -7.89 -61.82 -65.74
C ILE A 17 -7.27 -62.43 -64.47
N PHE A 18 -7.78 -63.56 -64.01
CA PHE A 18 -6.99 -64.60 -63.32
C PHE A 18 -7.81 -65.91 -63.28
N ALA A 19 -8.03 -66.49 -64.46
CA ALA A 19 -8.35 -67.91 -64.58
C ALA A 19 -7.12 -68.61 -65.18
N GLY A 20 -6.49 -69.47 -64.37
CA GLY A 20 -5.60 -70.51 -64.87
C GLY A 20 -4.12 -70.16 -65.02
N CYS A 21 -3.37 -70.23 -63.92
CA CYS A 21 -2.06 -70.87 -63.90
C CYS A 21 -1.96 -71.69 -62.62
N ALA A 22 -2.15 -73.01 -62.75
CA ALA A 22 -1.69 -73.98 -61.76
C ALA A 22 -0.16 -73.99 -61.82
N GLY A 23 0.45 -73.08 -61.07
CA GLY A 23 1.89 -72.98 -60.86
C GLY A 23 2.17 -73.25 -59.39
N THR A 24 3.00 -74.25 -59.14
CA THR A 24 3.59 -74.66 -57.87
C THR A 24 3.72 -73.53 -56.84
N TYR A 25 3.00 -73.66 -55.72
CA TYR A 25 3.23 -72.87 -54.50
C TYR A 25 4.58 -73.28 -53.89
N GLU A 26 5.65 -72.64 -54.34
CA GLU A 26 6.88 -72.56 -53.57
C GLU A 26 6.57 -71.80 -52.27
N LYS A 27 6.84 -72.44 -51.13
CA LYS A 27 6.77 -71.81 -49.81
C LYS A 27 7.65 -70.56 -49.82
N LEU A 28 7.01 -69.39 -49.75
CA LEU A 28 7.67 -68.14 -49.39
C LEU A 28 8.40 -68.37 -48.05
N PRO A 29 9.65 -67.89 -47.88
CA PRO A 29 10.43 -68.20 -46.69
C PRO A 29 9.81 -67.56 -45.44
N ASP A 30 9.67 -68.38 -44.40
CA ASP A 30 9.14 -68.13 -43.05
C ASP A 30 9.59 -66.80 -42.40
N VAL A 31 10.74 -66.28 -42.84
CA VAL A 31 11.38 -65.03 -42.38
C VAL A 31 10.58 -63.77 -42.73
N GLN A 32 9.90 -63.71 -43.88
CA GLN A 32 9.12 -62.51 -44.27
C GLN A 32 7.86 -62.32 -43.42
N THR A 33 7.24 -63.42 -43.00
CA THR A 33 6.06 -63.44 -42.12
C THR A 33 6.37 -62.95 -40.71
N GLU A 34 7.53 -63.34 -40.17
CA GLU A 34 7.99 -62.87 -38.85
C GLU A 34 8.29 -61.37 -38.86
N HIS A 35 8.99 -60.90 -39.90
CA HIS A 35 9.34 -59.49 -40.05
C HIS A 35 8.11 -58.59 -40.22
N LEU A 36 7.09 -59.06 -40.94
CA LEU A 36 5.80 -58.38 -41.07
C LEU A 36 5.05 -58.31 -39.73
N GLY A 37 5.09 -59.37 -38.93
CA GLY A 37 4.51 -59.38 -37.58
C GLY A 37 5.16 -58.35 -36.64
N VAL A 38 6.49 -58.22 -36.67
CA VAL A 38 7.22 -57.21 -35.90
C VAL A 38 6.86 -55.79 -36.33
N ILE A 39 6.75 -55.54 -37.65
CA ILE A 39 6.33 -54.24 -38.18
C ILE A 39 4.92 -53.90 -37.70
N ASN A 40 3.98 -54.86 -37.77
CA ASN A 40 2.60 -54.63 -37.35
C ASN A 40 2.49 -54.34 -35.84
N LYS A 41 3.29 -55.02 -35.01
CA LYS A 41 3.41 -54.72 -33.58
C LYS A 41 3.90 -53.28 -33.34
N LYS A 42 4.93 -52.85 -34.07
CA LYS A 42 5.45 -51.47 -33.98
C LYS A 42 4.42 -50.43 -34.42
N ILE A 43 3.64 -50.72 -35.47
CA ILE A 43 2.54 -49.85 -35.92
C ILE A 43 1.51 -49.68 -34.79
N HIS A 44 1.06 -50.77 -34.17
CA HIS A 44 0.11 -50.69 -33.05
C HIS A 44 0.67 -49.97 -31.81
N GLU A 45 1.97 -50.12 -31.54
CA GLU A 45 2.63 -49.36 -30.47
C GLU A 45 2.66 -47.86 -30.77
N LEU A 46 2.96 -47.47 -32.01
CA LEU A 46 2.93 -46.09 -32.47
C LEU A 46 1.51 -45.50 -32.45
N GLU A 47 0.50 -46.25 -32.87
CA GLU A 47 -0.90 -45.83 -32.82
C GLU A 47 -1.35 -45.56 -31.38
N ARG A 48 -1.00 -46.45 -30.44
CA ARG A 48 -1.27 -46.26 -29.01
C ARG A 48 -0.55 -45.03 -28.46
N GLY A 49 0.72 -44.85 -28.85
CA GLY A 49 1.51 -43.67 -28.50
C GLY A 49 0.86 -42.37 -28.99
N LEU A 50 0.39 -42.36 -30.24
CA LEU A 50 -0.28 -41.21 -30.84
C LEU A 50 -1.61 -40.89 -30.15
N SER A 51 -2.40 -41.91 -29.80
CA SER A 51 -3.64 -41.73 -29.05
C SER A 51 -3.39 -41.13 -27.66
N ASN A 52 -2.41 -41.66 -26.93
CA ASN A 52 -2.02 -41.13 -25.62
C ASN A 52 -1.54 -39.68 -25.72
N LEU A 53 -0.72 -39.37 -26.73
CA LEU A 53 -0.23 -38.02 -26.97
C LEU A 53 -1.37 -37.06 -27.31
N ASN A 54 -2.31 -37.48 -28.16
CA ASN A 54 -3.48 -36.67 -28.50
C ASN A 54 -4.32 -36.33 -27.26
N ASN A 55 -4.54 -37.30 -26.37
CA ASN A 55 -5.28 -37.07 -25.13
C ASN A 55 -4.54 -36.09 -24.20
N ALA A 56 -3.22 -36.20 -24.10
CA ALA A 56 -2.39 -35.28 -23.31
C ALA A 56 -2.43 -33.85 -23.87
N VAL A 57 -2.40 -33.68 -25.19
CA VAL A 57 -2.53 -32.37 -25.85
C VAL A 57 -3.90 -31.75 -25.58
N GLN A 58 -4.98 -32.55 -25.62
CA GLN A 58 -6.33 -32.07 -25.30
C GLN A 58 -6.47 -31.63 -23.83
N ASP A 59 -5.90 -32.40 -22.89
CA ASP A 59 -5.88 -32.01 -21.47
C ASP A 59 -5.10 -30.71 -21.26
N MET A 60 -3.94 -30.60 -21.91
CA MET A 60 -3.11 -29.41 -21.83
C MET A 60 -3.82 -28.18 -22.40
N GLY A 61 -4.55 -28.32 -23.51
CA GLY A 61 -5.40 -27.25 -24.06
C GLY A 61 -6.39 -26.72 -23.03
N LYS A 62 -7.13 -27.60 -22.35
CA LYS A 62 -8.07 -27.21 -21.28
C LYS A 62 -7.38 -26.48 -20.14
N ARG A 63 -6.19 -26.93 -19.75
CA ARG A 63 -5.40 -26.28 -18.69
C ARG A 63 -4.93 -24.89 -19.10
N VAL A 64 -4.52 -24.71 -20.35
CA VAL A 64 -4.17 -23.40 -20.92
C VAL A 64 -5.38 -22.46 -20.90
N ASP A 65 -6.56 -22.95 -21.30
CA ASP A 65 -7.79 -22.15 -21.27
C ASP A 65 -8.14 -21.69 -19.84
N VAL A 66 -8.04 -22.59 -18.86
CA VAL A 66 -8.27 -22.26 -17.43
C VAL A 66 -7.26 -21.24 -16.92
N LEU A 67 -5.98 -21.37 -17.27
CA LEU A 67 -4.95 -20.42 -16.87
C LEU A 67 -5.15 -19.05 -17.52
N SER A 68 -5.56 -19.01 -18.79
CA SER A 68 -5.91 -17.79 -19.50
C SER A 68 -7.07 -17.06 -18.82
N GLN A 69 -8.15 -17.80 -18.48
CA GLN A 69 -9.27 -17.23 -17.74
C GLN A 69 -8.85 -16.68 -16.37
N LYS A 70 -8.09 -17.44 -15.59
CA LYS A 70 -7.59 -16.98 -14.28
C LYS A 70 -6.72 -15.73 -14.38
N THR A 71 -5.95 -15.59 -15.46
CA THR A 71 -5.13 -14.39 -15.71
C THR A 71 -6.02 -13.19 -15.97
N ASN A 72 -7.05 -13.32 -16.81
CA ASN A 72 -8.01 -12.26 -17.06
C ASN A 72 -8.79 -11.85 -15.81
N ASP A 73 -9.19 -12.84 -14.98
CA ASP A 73 -9.86 -12.58 -13.71
C ASP A 73 -8.93 -11.81 -12.75
N ALA A 74 -7.65 -12.22 -12.67
CA ALA A 74 -6.65 -11.52 -11.86
C ALA A 74 -6.42 -10.08 -12.31
N ASP A 75 -6.34 -9.84 -13.62
CA ASP A 75 -6.22 -8.49 -14.19
C ASP A 75 -7.43 -7.62 -13.84
N SER A 76 -8.64 -8.18 -13.94
CA SER A 76 -9.87 -7.49 -13.53
C SER A 76 -9.86 -7.14 -12.03
N HIS A 77 -9.46 -8.08 -11.18
CA HIS A 77 -9.31 -7.84 -9.74
C HIS A 77 -8.26 -6.75 -9.44
N TYR A 78 -7.14 -6.75 -10.16
CA TYR A 78 -6.11 -5.73 -10.03
C TYR A 78 -6.63 -4.34 -10.38
N LEU A 79 -7.35 -4.20 -11.50
CA LEU A 79 -7.96 -2.93 -11.90
C LEU A 79 -8.98 -2.41 -10.88
N ASN A 80 -9.79 -3.32 -10.30
CA ASN A 80 -10.75 -2.96 -9.25
C ASN A 80 -10.05 -2.49 -7.97
N LEU A 81 -8.96 -3.14 -7.59
CA LEU A 81 -8.15 -2.72 -6.45
C LEU A 81 -7.51 -1.35 -6.69
N LEU A 82 -6.97 -1.12 -7.88
CA LEU A 82 -6.38 0.17 -8.27
C LEU A 82 -7.40 1.31 -8.20
N ASN A 83 -8.61 1.09 -8.72
CA ASN A 83 -9.69 2.08 -8.65
C ASN A 83 -10.10 2.38 -7.19
N SER A 84 -10.17 1.34 -6.36
CA SER A 84 -10.49 1.49 -4.93
C SER A 84 -9.42 2.28 -4.19
N LEU A 85 -8.14 2.01 -4.49
CA LEU A 85 -7.00 2.71 -3.92
C LEU A 85 -7.00 4.20 -4.32
N ASN A 86 -7.24 4.49 -5.61
CA ASN A 86 -7.35 5.86 -6.09
C ASN A 86 -8.50 6.61 -5.42
N GLY A 87 -9.66 5.96 -5.25
CA GLY A 87 -10.80 6.53 -4.53
C GLY A 87 -10.49 6.81 -3.05
N LEU A 88 -9.74 5.91 -2.39
CA LEU A 88 -9.30 6.13 -1.02
C LEU A 88 -8.31 7.30 -0.91
N SER A 89 -7.34 7.38 -1.83
CA SER A 89 -6.36 8.49 -1.89
C SER A 89 -7.06 9.83 -2.01
N PHE A 90 -8.02 9.94 -2.93
CA PHE A 90 -8.81 11.16 -3.12
C PHE A 90 -9.58 11.57 -1.84
N ASN A 91 -10.20 10.59 -1.17
CA ASN A 91 -10.93 10.84 0.08
C ASN A 91 -10.00 11.31 1.21
N VAL A 92 -8.78 10.76 1.29
CA VAL A 92 -7.78 11.18 2.28
C VAL A 92 -7.33 12.61 2.01
N GLU A 93 -7.01 12.95 0.76
CA GLU A 93 -6.63 14.31 0.35
C GLU A 93 -7.72 15.33 0.69
N GLN A 94 -8.98 15.01 0.34
CA GLN A 94 -10.11 15.88 0.62
C GLN A 94 -10.28 16.13 2.13
N LYS A 95 -10.18 15.07 2.96
CA LYS A 95 -10.26 15.21 4.41
C LYS A 95 -9.10 16.00 4.98
N ASN A 96 -7.89 15.80 4.45
CA ASN A 96 -6.71 16.54 4.88
C ASN A 96 -6.90 18.05 4.64
N SER A 97 -7.33 18.44 3.43
CA SER A 97 -7.62 19.85 3.14
C SER A 97 -8.73 20.43 4.03
N SER A 98 -9.75 19.63 4.38
CA SER A 98 -10.77 20.05 5.34
C SER A 98 -10.20 20.29 6.73
N PHE A 99 -9.29 19.43 7.20
CA PHE A 99 -8.65 19.58 8.51
C PHE A 99 -7.71 20.78 8.55
N GLU A 100 -6.95 21.03 7.49
CA GLU A 100 -6.09 22.22 7.39
C GLU A 100 -6.91 23.52 7.53
N ASN A 101 -8.07 23.59 6.88
CA ASN A 101 -8.97 24.74 7.00
C ASN A 101 -9.51 24.93 8.43
N ILE A 102 -9.99 23.84 9.05
CA ILE A 102 -10.50 23.88 10.44
C ILE A 102 -9.38 24.29 11.42
N LEU A 103 -8.16 23.78 11.20
CA LEU A 103 -7.01 24.12 12.01
C LEU A 103 -6.66 25.61 11.91
N ALA A 104 -6.64 26.17 10.69
CA ALA A 104 -6.38 27.58 10.46
C ALA A 104 -7.43 28.48 11.14
N GLU A 105 -8.71 28.13 11.05
CA GLU A 105 -9.79 28.88 11.70
C GLU A 105 -9.73 28.78 13.24
N THR A 106 -9.41 27.60 13.75
CA THR A 106 -9.22 27.38 15.20
C THR A 106 -8.04 28.20 15.72
N GLN A 107 -6.90 28.20 15.02
CA GLN A 107 -5.73 29.01 15.38
C GLN A 107 -6.05 30.50 15.40
N LYS A 108 -6.83 30.99 14.44
CA LYS A 108 -7.30 32.39 14.42
C LYS A 108 -8.16 32.72 15.64
N THR A 109 -9.06 31.81 16.00
CA THR A 109 -9.94 31.96 17.17
C THR A 109 -9.15 31.97 18.47
N VAL A 110 -8.19 31.04 18.64
CA VAL A 110 -7.32 30.97 19.81
C VAL A 110 -6.52 32.26 19.97
N LYS A 111 -5.88 32.78 18.91
CA LYS A 111 -5.19 34.08 18.94
C LYS A 111 -6.09 35.23 19.38
N GLY A 112 -7.36 35.21 18.95
CA GLY A 112 -8.35 36.19 19.37
C GLY A 112 -8.69 36.10 20.86
N ILE A 113 -8.77 34.90 21.40
CA ILE A 113 -9.02 34.64 22.83
C ILE A 113 -7.81 35.07 23.67
N GLU A 114 -6.59 34.72 23.24
CA GLU A 114 -5.35 35.12 23.91
C GLU A 114 -5.27 36.64 24.06
N LYS A 115 -5.53 37.38 22.98
CA LYS A 115 -5.56 38.85 23.03
C LYS A 115 -6.58 39.39 24.04
N LYS A 116 -7.79 38.82 24.08
CA LYS A 116 -8.82 39.21 25.07
C LYS A 116 -8.38 38.89 26.49
N MET A 117 -7.67 37.78 26.70
CA MET A 117 -7.14 37.38 28.01
C MET A 117 -6.09 38.40 28.50
N ASP A 118 -5.21 38.87 27.62
CA ASP A 118 -4.22 39.91 27.95
C ASP A 118 -4.88 41.24 28.35
N GLU A 119 -5.94 41.64 27.64
CA GLU A 119 -6.74 42.84 27.96
C GLU A 119 -7.42 42.72 29.34
N ILE A 120 -7.97 41.54 29.65
CA ILE A 120 -8.58 41.24 30.95
C ILE A 120 -7.52 41.29 32.07
N GLU A 121 -6.36 40.69 31.87
CA GLU A 121 -5.30 40.68 32.90
C GLU A 121 -4.78 42.09 33.18
N LYS A 122 -4.60 42.91 32.13
CA LYS A 122 -4.25 44.33 32.29
C LYS A 122 -5.30 45.10 33.09
N THR A 123 -6.58 44.86 32.80
CA THR A 123 -7.70 45.52 33.51
C THR A 123 -7.76 45.08 34.96
N LYS A 124 -7.53 43.81 35.25
CA LYS A 124 -7.45 43.26 36.62
C LYS A 124 -6.33 43.92 37.42
N ILE A 125 -5.14 44.08 36.85
CA ILE A 125 -4.01 44.75 37.52
C ILE A 125 -4.35 46.21 37.82
N ASP A 126 -4.97 46.92 36.88
CA ASP A 126 -5.39 48.32 37.09
C ASP A 126 -6.41 48.44 38.23
N LEU A 127 -7.44 47.59 38.24
CA LEU A 127 -8.44 47.55 39.31
C LEU A 127 -7.82 47.20 40.67
N GLN A 128 -6.84 46.28 40.71
CA GLN A 128 -6.09 45.99 41.94
C GLN A 128 -5.33 47.21 42.45
N ASN A 129 -4.67 47.97 41.57
CA ASN A 129 -3.97 49.21 41.94
C ASN A 129 -4.93 50.30 42.45
N GLN A 130 -6.09 50.45 41.80
CA GLN A 130 -7.14 51.37 42.25
C GLN A 130 -7.65 50.97 43.64
N LEU A 131 -7.88 49.68 43.88
CA LEU A 131 -8.33 49.17 45.18
C LEU A 131 -7.33 49.46 46.31
N ILE A 132 -6.04 49.22 46.07
CA ILE A 132 -4.95 49.54 47.01
C ILE A 132 -4.95 51.04 47.33
N THR A 133 -5.12 51.88 46.31
CA THR A 133 -5.17 53.34 46.46
C THR A 133 -6.36 53.75 47.35
N LEU A 134 -7.56 53.24 47.08
CA LEU A 134 -8.76 53.52 47.88
C LEU A 134 -8.62 53.03 49.33
N GLN A 135 -8.05 51.84 49.53
CA GLN A 135 -7.75 51.31 50.86
C GLN A 135 -6.79 52.22 51.63
N SER A 136 -5.76 52.77 50.97
CA SER A 136 -4.81 53.71 51.58
C SER A 136 -5.41 55.07 51.96
N GLN A 137 -6.48 55.49 51.29
CA GLN A 137 -7.19 56.75 51.57
C GLN A 137 -8.23 56.62 52.69
N ARG A 138 -8.71 55.39 52.96
CA ARG A 138 -9.70 55.08 54.00
C ARG A 138 -9.36 55.65 55.40
N PRO A 139 -8.11 55.59 55.91
CA PRO A 139 -7.74 56.13 57.22
C PRO A 139 -7.85 57.66 57.32
N ARG A 140 -7.88 58.38 56.20
CA ARG A 140 -8.02 59.86 56.18
C ARG A 140 -9.48 60.32 56.29
N LEU A 141 -10.44 59.45 55.97
CA LEU A 141 -11.89 59.76 55.97
C LEU A 141 -12.58 59.27 57.25
N THR A 142 -12.08 58.19 57.85
CA THR A 142 -12.50 57.75 59.18
C THR A 142 -11.58 58.41 60.21
N GLY A 143 -12.02 59.50 60.85
CA GLY A 143 -11.27 60.23 61.87
C GLY A 143 -11.01 59.43 63.14
N THR A 144 -10.26 58.33 63.07
CA THR A 144 -9.92 57.51 64.23
C THR A 144 -8.52 56.94 64.06
N LYS A 145 -7.70 57.23 65.06
CA LYS A 145 -6.36 56.69 65.29
C LYS A 145 -6.50 55.17 65.42
N ILE A 146 -6.26 54.42 64.35
CA ILE A 146 -6.16 52.95 64.43
C ILE A 146 -4.69 52.59 64.27
N GLU A 147 -4.15 52.09 65.37
CA GLU A 147 -2.85 51.43 65.44
C GLU A 147 -2.79 50.32 64.37
N GLN A 148 -1.66 50.26 63.67
CA GLN A 148 -1.39 49.43 62.50
C GLN A 148 -1.94 47.99 62.57
N PRO A 149 -2.54 47.45 61.50
CA PRO A 149 -2.62 46.01 61.32
C PRO A 149 -1.40 45.53 60.51
N LYS A 150 -0.26 45.31 61.20
CA LYS A 150 0.88 44.55 60.63
C LYS A 150 0.48 43.15 60.18
N GLU A 151 -0.62 42.65 60.73
CA GLU A 151 -1.21 41.33 60.47
C GLU A 151 -1.89 41.23 59.10
N SER A 152 -2.67 42.25 58.69
CA SER A 152 -3.34 42.24 57.38
C SER A 152 -2.37 42.39 56.21
N MET A 153 -1.24 43.07 56.43
CA MET A 153 -0.17 43.18 55.43
C MET A 153 0.69 41.90 55.34
N LYS A 154 0.70 41.08 56.40
CA LYS A 154 1.31 39.74 56.41
C LYS A 154 0.42 38.74 55.68
N GLU A 155 -0.87 38.71 55.96
CA GLU A 155 -1.86 37.88 55.24
C GLU A 155 -1.91 38.23 53.74
N ALA A 156 -1.89 39.52 53.39
CA ALA A 156 -1.83 39.94 51.99
C ALA A 156 -0.56 39.47 51.28
N LYS A 157 0.60 39.45 51.97
CA LYS A 157 1.84 38.90 51.43
C LYS A 157 1.79 37.38 51.28
N GLU A 158 1.23 36.66 52.25
CA GLU A 158 1.07 35.21 52.19
C GLU A 158 0.11 34.78 51.07
N MET A 159 -1.00 35.50 50.87
CA MET A 159 -1.92 35.25 49.74
C MET A 159 -1.28 35.56 48.38
N ILE A 160 -0.45 36.59 48.28
CA ILE A 160 0.32 36.90 47.05
C ILE A 160 1.36 35.81 46.77
N GLU A 161 2.02 35.28 47.81
CA GLU A 161 3.02 34.22 47.65
C GLU A 161 2.36 32.88 47.27
N GLN A 162 1.24 32.52 47.91
CA GLN A 162 0.43 31.36 47.50
C GLN A 162 -0.07 31.50 46.06
N GLY A 163 -0.55 32.69 45.67
CA GLY A 163 -0.94 32.97 44.29
C GLY A 163 0.20 32.78 43.29
N ARG A 164 1.44 33.14 43.68
CA ARG A 164 2.64 33.00 42.85
C ARG A 164 3.11 31.55 42.72
N GLU A 165 3.01 30.75 43.78
CA GLU A 165 3.35 29.32 43.75
C GLU A 165 2.31 28.50 42.96
N MET A 166 1.01 28.79 43.11
CA MET A 166 -0.04 28.18 42.28
C MET A 166 0.15 28.48 40.78
N LEU A 167 0.64 29.68 40.44
CA LEU A 167 0.97 30.06 39.06
C LEU A 167 2.19 29.31 38.52
N LYS A 168 3.19 29.00 39.36
CA LYS A 168 4.35 28.18 38.95
C LYS A 168 3.96 26.72 38.70
N GLU A 169 3.14 26.13 39.56
CA GLU A 169 2.63 24.76 39.38
C GLU A 169 1.77 24.64 38.12
N ALA A 170 0.82 25.56 37.93
CA ALA A 170 -0.02 25.59 36.73
C ALA A 170 0.80 25.78 35.44
N ASN A 171 1.89 26.55 35.48
CA ASN A 171 2.77 26.75 34.33
C ASN A 171 3.69 25.53 34.09
N GLY A 172 4.08 24.81 35.14
CA GLY A 172 4.84 23.55 35.03
C GLY A 172 4.00 22.42 34.42
N GLU A 173 2.75 22.28 34.83
CA GLU A 173 1.79 21.31 34.26
C GLU A 173 1.48 21.60 32.79
N LYS A 174 1.32 22.89 32.43
CA LYS A 174 1.12 23.31 31.04
C LYS A 174 2.30 22.95 30.15
N LYS A 175 3.53 23.15 30.64
CA LYS A 175 4.78 22.85 29.91
C LYS A 175 4.97 21.35 29.69
N ALA A 176 4.65 20.53 30.70
CA ALA A 176 4.71 19.06 30.57
C ALA A 176 3.67 18.51 29.59
N ALA A 177 2.46 19.09 29.55
CA ALA A 177 1.43 18.72 28.57
C ALA A 177 1.78 19.16 27.14
N GLU A 178 2.47 20.29 26.99
CA GLU A 178 2.93 20.82 25.70
C GLU A 178 4.11 19.99 25.15
N ASP A 179 5.06 19.60 25.99
CA ASP A 179 6.16 18.70 25.61
C ASP A 179 5.65 17.31 25.18
N GLN A 180 4.61 16.78 25.84
CA GLN A 180 3.96 15.53 25.41
C GLN A 180 3.22 15.68 24.07
N LYS A 181 2.56 16.81 23.83
CA LYS A 181 1.93 17.11 22.52
C LYS A 181 2.96 17.24 21.41
N ILE A 182 4.08 17.92 21.65
CA ILE A 182 5.16 18.08 20.66
C ILE A 182 5.77 16.71 20.30
N LYS A 183 5.95 15.81 21.27
CA LYS A 183 6.40 14.44 21.03
C LYS A 183 5.40 13.61 20.21
N ALA A 184 4.11 13.75 20.46
CA ALA A 184 3.07 13.06 19.71
C ALA A 184 2.93 13.59 18.27
N ILE A 185 3.10 14.89 18.07
CA ILE A 185 3.09 15.52 16.73
C ILE A 185 4.32 15.09 15.92
N ALA A 186 5.50 15.03 16.54
CA ALA A 186 6.72 14.54 15.89
C ALA A 186 6.59 13.07 15.45
N ALA A 187 6.04 12.20 16.32
CA ALA A 187 5.80 10.80 15.98
C ALA A 187 4.74 10.61 14.88
N GLY A 188 3.74 11.50 14.81
CA GLY A 188 2.76 11.52 13.71
C GLY A 188 3.39 11.92 12.37
N HIS A 189 4.21 12.97 12.37
CA HIS A 189 4.93 13.45 11.19
C HIS A 189 5.94 12.40 10.65
N GLU A 190 6.63 11.68 11.53
CA GLU A 190 7.53 10.59 11.12
C GLU A 190 6.76 9.46 10.42
N LYS A 191 5.58 9.10 10.92
CA LYS A 191 4.76 8.05 10.31
C LYS A 191 4.21 8.45 8.94
N GLU A 192 3.78 9.70 8.78
CA GLU A 192 3.32 10.23 7.48
C GLU A 192 4.45 10.34 6.47
N ALA A 193 5.64 10.81 6.90
CA ALA A 193 6.82 10.85 6.06
C ALA A 193 7.27 9.44 5.63
N LEU A 194 7.23 8.47 6.55
CA LEU A 194 7.54 7.07 6.26
C LEU A 194 6.59 6.47 5.21
N GLN A 195 5.29 6.70 5.37
CA GLN A 195 4.28 6.21 4.42
C GLN A 195 4.47 6.80 3.03
N LYS A 196 4.75 8.11 2.95
CA LYS A 196 4.99 8.79 1.68
C LYS A 196 6.20 8.21 0.94
N LEU A 197 7.29 7.93 1.66
CA LEU A 197 8.49 7.31 1.07
C LEU A 197 8.21 5.89 0.56
N LEU A 198 7.42 5.10 1.29
CA LEU A 198 6.99 3.77 0.83
C LEU A 198 6.14 3.85 -0.44
N ASP A 199 5.20 4.79 -0.51
CA ASP A 199 4.34 4.99 -1.69
C ASP A 199 5.15 5.45 -2.91
N GLU A 200 6.09 6.39 -2.73
CA GLU A 200 7.01 6.85 -3.77
C GLU A 200 7.90 5.72 -4.29
N ALA A 201 8.44 4.89 -3.39
CA ALA A 201 9.27 3.74 -3.77
C ALA A 201 8.49 2.72 -4.62
N LEU A 202 7.25 2.41 -4.22
CA LEU A 202 6.37 1.50 -4.95
C LEU A 202 5.99 2.05 -6.33
N MET A 203 5.74 3.35 -6.44
CA MET A 203 5.48 4.01 -7.72
C MET A 203 6.67 3.88 -8.66
N LEU A 204 7.88 4.22 -8.20
CA LEU A 204 9.11 4.11 -9.00
C LEU A 204 9.38 2.67 -9.44
N TYR A 205 9.11 1.69 -8.57
CA TYR A 205 9.26 0.28 -8.91
C TYR A 205 8.30 -0.13 -10.03
N ARG A 206 7.04 0.31 -9.98
CA ARG A 206 6.01 0.03 -11.01
C ARG A 206 6.35 0.67 -12.35
N GLU A 207 6.99 1.83 -12.34
CA GLU A 207 7.49 2.51 -13.54
C GLU A 207 8.73 1.82 -14.14
N GLY A 208 9.24 0.76 -13.51
CA GLY A 208 10.47 0.08 -13.91
C GLY A 208 11.73 0.85 -13.52
N ASN A 209 11.61 1.94 -12.78
CA ASN A 209 12.74 2.67 -12.20
C ASN A 209 13.21 2.01 -10.90
N TYR A 210 13.76 0.80 -11.04
CA TYR A 210 14.18 -0.01 -9.90
C TYR A 210 15.26 0.67 -9.04
N LYS A 211 16.19 1.43 -9.65
CA LYS A 211 17.21 2.17 -8.90
C LYS A 211 16.60 3.30 -8.07
N GLY A 212 15.63 4.02 -8.62
CA GLY A 212 14.89 5.05 -7.89
C GLY A 212 14.10 4.46 -6.72
N ALA A 213 13.45 3.30 -6.94
CA ALA A 213 12.72 2.59 -5.90
C ALA A 213 13.62 2.17 -4.73
N VAL A 214 14.79 1.59 -5.02
CA VAL A 214 15.79 1.22 -4.00
C VAL A 214 16.19 2.43 -3.17
N GLY A 215 16.52 3.57 -3.82
CA GLY A 215 16.88 4.78 -3.09
C GLY A 215 15.78 5.26 -2.13
N LYS A 216 14.50 5.15 -2.51
CA LYS A 216 13.39 5.51 -1.63
C LYS A 216 13.19 4.53 -0.48
N TRP A 217 13.37 3.23 -0.69
CA TRP A 217 13.36 2.26 0.42
C TRP A 217 14.57 2.41 1.35
N GLU A 218 15.73 2.84 0.86
CA GLU A 218 16.86 3.20 1.72
C GLU A 218 16.55 4.41 2.59
N GLU A 219 15.85 5.43 2.07
CA GLU A 219 15.35 6.56 2.86
C GLU A 219 14.39 6.08 3.98
N VAL A 220 13.54 5.09 3.71
CA VAL A 220 12.68 4.45 4.74
C VAL A 220 13.52 3.80 5.83
N LEU A 221 14.60 3.09 5.48
CA LEU A 221 15.47 2.41 6.44
C LEU A 221 16.34 3.36 7.29
N ILE A 222 16.51 4.61 6.86
CA ILE A 222 17.14 5.65 7.71
C ILE A 222 16.21 6.05 8.86
N ILE A 223 14.89 6.07 8.62
CA ILE A 223 13.87 6.46 9.60
C ILE A 223 13.44 5.27 10.46
N ASP A 224 13.19 4.13 9.84
CA ASP A 224 12.84 2.86 10.49
C ASP A 224 13.80 1.75 10.03
N PRO A 225 14.94 1.55 10.73
CA PRO A 225 15.92 0.52 10.38
C PRO A 225 15.38 -0.91 10.44
N GLU A 226 14.24 -1.16 11.09
CA GLU A 226 13.63 -2.48 11.21
C GLU A 226 12.48 -2.71 10.22
N ASN A 227 12.27 -1.79 9.28
CA ASN A 227 11.22 -1.92 8.28
C ASN A 227 11.47 -3.11 7.34
N LEU A 228 10.75 -4.21 7.58
CA LEU A 228 10.90 -5.46 6.83
C LEU A 228 10.44 -5.32 5.37
N GLU A 229 9.44 -4.46 5.10
CA GLU A 229 8.93 -4.23 3.76
C GLU A 229 10.00 -3.58 2.87
N ALA A 230 10.65 -2.52 3.36
CA ALA A 230 11.74 -1.85 2.64
C ALA A 230 12.92 -2.80 2.38
N LYS A 231 13.36 -3.57 3.39
CA LYS A 231 14.45 -4.57 3.24
C LYS A 231 14.12 -5.61 2.16
N PHE A 232 12.91 -6.17 2.21
CA PHE A 232 12.48 -7.21 1.27
C PHE A 232 12.35 -6.67 -0.16
N ASN A 233 11.77 -5.48 -0.32
CA ASN A 233 11.55 -4.88 -1.63
C ASN A 233 12.85 -4.40 -2.30
N ILE A 234 13.85 -3.96 -1.52
CA ILE A 234 15.20 -3.66 -2.05
C ILE A 234 15.82 -4.90 -2.69
N GLU A 235 15.72 -6.06 -2.04
CA GLU A 235 16.28 -7.32 -2.57
C GLU A 235 15.64 -7.66 -3.92
N ILE A 236 14.30 -7.61 -3.99
CA ILE A 236 13.55 -7.88 -5.24
C ILE A 236 13.97 -6.90 -6.35
N ALA A 237 14.07 -5.61 -6.05
CA ALA A 237 14.46 -4.61 -7.04
C ALA A 237 15.91 -4.79 -7.51
N ASN A 238 16.82 -5.19 -6.62
CA ASN A 238 18.20 -5.51 -6.98
C ASN A 238 18.29 -6.74 -7.90
N GLU A 239 17.49 -7.79 -7.64
CA GLU A 239 17.38 -8.94 -8.54
C GLU A 239 16.88 -8.51 -9.93
N LYS A 240 15.87 -7.63 -10.00
CA LYS A 240 15.38 -7.08 -11.27
C LYS A 240 16.46 -6.30 -12.02
N ILE A 241 17.17 -5.40 -11.34
CA ILE A 241 18.29 -4.64 -11.93
C ILE A 241 19.33 -5.58 -12.52
N LYS A 242 19.72 -6.61 -11.76
CA LYS A 242 20.69 -7.60 -12.20
C LYS A 242 20.20 -8.35 -13.45
N SER A 243 18.97 -8.84 -13.43
CA SER A 243 18.38 -9.57 -14.57
C SER A 243 18.29 -8.74 -15.86
N ILE A 244 18.11 -7.43 -15.74
CA ILE A 244 18.06 -6.50 -16.87
C ILE A 244 19.47 -6.19 -17.38
N SER A 245 20.49 -6.19 -16.51
CA SER A 245 21.87 -5.95 -16.91
C SER A 245 22.58 -7.15 -17.57
N GLU A 246 22.03 -8.36 -17.38
CA GLU A 246 22.59 -9.62 -17.90
C GLU A 246 21.98 -10.06 -19.25
N ASN A 247 20.97 -9.34 -19.75
CA ASN A 247 20.34 -9.51 -21.08
C ASN A 247 20.77 -8.41 -22.04
#